data_AF-A0A2R6JM23-F1
#
_entry.id   AF-A0A2R6JM23-F1
#
_cell.length_a   1.000
_cell.length_b   1.000
_cell.length_c   1.000
_cell.angle_alpha   90.00
_cell.angle_beta   90.00
_cell.angle_gamma   90.00
#
_symmetry.space_group_name_H-M   'P 1'
#
loop_
_entity.id
_entity.type
_entity.pdbx_description
1 polymer ?
#
loop_
_entity_poly.entity_id
_entity_poly.type
_entity_poly.pdbx_seq_one_letter_code
_entity_poly.pdbx_strand_id
1 'polypeptide(L)'
;MVENAIYPAYLDRNCTRSEGRRVPEDVAVEDPTVEEIAKAVQQVGYDAVIERDVSYSREHWQDRGRVLVKNAEDAAIHTLNR
;
A
#
# COMPACT_ATOMS: atom_id res chain seq x y z
N MET A 1 -2.34 -15.99 -7.30
CA MET A 1 -1.92 -16.00 -5.87
C MET A 1 -1.96 -14.56 -5.35
N VAL A 2 -2.06 -14.29 -4.05
CA VAL A 2 -1.88 -12.90 -3.56
C VAL A 2 -0.38 -12.64 -3.55
N GLU A 3 0.07 -11.61 -4.26
CA GLU A 3 1.49 -11.41 -4.51
C GLU A 3 2.08 -10.35 -3.59
N ASN A 4 1.29 -9.35 -3.17
CA ASN A 4 1.75 -8.32 -2.25
C ASN A 4 0.63 -7.79 -1.34
N ALA A 5 0.96 -7.46 -0.09
CA ALA A 5 0.07 -6.81 0.86
C ALA A 5 0.61 -5.42 1.22
N ILE A 6 -0.20 -4.39 0.97
CA ILE A 6 0.12 -2.99 1.20
C ILE A 6 -0.70 -2.49 2.38
N TYR A 7 -0.02 -2.04 3.44
CA TYR A 7 -0.65 -1.35 4.55
C TYR A 7 -0.55 0.16 4.35
N PRO A 8 -1.58 0.94 4.73
CA PRO A 8 -1.54 2.40 4.69
C PRO A 8 -0.30 3.01 5.34
N ALA A 9 0.11 2.47 6.50
CA ALA A 9 1.31 2.85 7.24
C ALA A 9 2.60 2.90 6.40
N TYR A 10 2.68 2.12 5.33
CA TYR A 10 3.86 2.06 4.47
C TYR A 10 4.04 3.35 3.65
N LEU A 11 2.93 4.02 3.36
CA LEU A 11 2.85 5.22 2.53
C LEU A 11 2.56 6.49 3.35
N ASP A 12 2.20 6.33 4.63
CA ASP A 12 1.81 7.43 5.51
C ASP A 12 3.01 8.31 5.86
N ARG A 13 2.90 9.61 5.54
CA ARG A 13 3.89 10.64 5.85
C ARG A 13 4.00 10.89 7.35
N ASN A 14 2.90 10.72 8.08
CA ASN A 14 2.84 10.92 9.53
C ASN A 14 3.51 9.77 10.30
N CYS A 15 3.65 8.60 9.68
CA CYS A 15 4.40 7.49 10.25
C CYS A 15 5.91 7.68 10.03
N THR A 16 6.72 7.44 11.04
CA THR A 16 8.17 7.29 10.90
C THR A 16 8.54 5.95 10.26
N ARG A 17 9.82 5.79 9.87
CA ARG A 17 10.35 4.50 9.39
C ARG A 17 10.22 3.38 10.42
N SER A 18 10.37 3.71 11.70
CA SER A 18 10.23 2.75 12.80
C SER A 18 8.77 2.31 12.98
N GLU A 19 7.82 3.22 12.75
CA GLU A 19 6.39 2.96 12.85
C GLU A 19 5.85 2.15 11.68
N GLY A 20 6.44 2.28 10.48
CA GLY A 20 6.08 1.43 9.35
C GLY A 20 6.34 2.02 7.98
N ARG A 21 6.62 3.32 7.88
CA ARG A 21 6.83 4.01 6.60
C ARG A 21 7.97 3.36 5.81
N ARG A 22 7.65 2.93 4.58
CA ARG A 22 8.60 2.27 3.67
C ARG A 22 9.08 3.19 2.55
N VAL A 23 8.40 4.31 2.33
CA VAL A 23 8.74 5.29 1.29
C VAL A 23 9.48 6.51 1.88
N PRO A 24 10.29 7.22 1.08
CA PRO A 24 10.81 8.53 1.45
C PRO A 24 9.68 9.52 1.78
N GLU A 25 9.95 10.46 2.68
CA GLU A 25 8.93 11.42 3.15
C GLU A 25 8.44 12.35 2.04
N ASP A 26 9.30 12.67 1.07
CA ASP A 26 8.99 13.53 -0.07
C ASP A 26 7.91 12.93 -1.00
N VAL A 27 7.81 11.60 -1.02
CA VAL A 27 6.82 10.85 -1.83
C VAL A 27 5.76 10.16 -0.97
N ALA A 28 5.78 10.38 0.35
CA ALA A 28 4.79 9.86 1.28
C ALA A 28 3.52 10.73 1.23
N VAL A 29 2.36 10.11 1.45
CA VAL A 29 1.05 10.78 1.42
C VAL A 29 0.54 10.98 2.84
N GLU A 30 -0.16 12.07 3.09
CA GLU A 30 -0.79 12.32 4.39
C GLU A 30 -2.07 11.48 4.53
N ASP A 31 -2.16 10.67 5.60
CA ASP A 31 -3.32 9.82 5.93
C ASP A 31 -3.85 8.97 4.75
N PRO A 32 -3.03 8.08 4.17
CA PRO A 32 -3.43 7.28 3.02
C PRO A 32 -4.57 6.32 3.38
N THR A 33 -5.61 6.26 2.55
CA THR A 33 -6.71 5.29 2.74
C THR A 33 -6.53 4.04 1.90
N VAL A 34 -7.08 2.90 2.35
CA VAL A 34 -7.10 1.65 1.55
C VAL A 34 -7.84 1.82 0.22
N GLU A 35 -8.78 2.75 0.14
CA GLU A 35 -9.53 3.06 -1.08
C GLU A 35 -8.66 3.75 -2.12
N GLU A 36 -7.88 4.74 -1.70
CA GLU A 36 -6.92 5.42 -2.58
C GLU A 36 -5.82 4.47 -3.05
N ILE A 37 -5.30 3.64 -2.14
CA ILE A 37 -4.29 2.64 -2.48
C ILE A 37 -4.87 1.64 -3.49
N ALA A 38 -6.06 1.11 -3.27
CA ALA A 38 -6.69 0.18 -4.19
C ALA A 38 -6.96 0.81 -5.56
N LYS A 39 -7.37 2.09 -5.59
CA LYS A 39 -7.57 2.83 -6.84
C LYS A 39 -6.24 3.02 -7.59
N ALA A 40 -5.18 3.40 -6.91
CA ALA A 40 -3.85 3.55 -7.50
C ALA A 40 -3.33 2.23 -8.08
N VAL A 41 -3.47 1.13 -7.34
CA VAL A 41 -3.10 -0.22 -7.80
C VAL A 41 -3.87 -0.60 -9.08
N GLN A 42 -5.19 -0.34 -9.11
CA GLN A 42 -6.01 -0.57 -10.30
C GLN A 42 -5.63 0.34 -11.48
N GLN A 43 -5.24 1.59 -11.24
CA GLN A 43 -4.77 2.50 -12.28
C GLN A 43 -3.47 2.03 -12.94
N VAL A 44 -2.63 1.30 -12.21
CA VAL A 44 -1.39 0.69 -12.75
C VAL A 44 -1.70 -0.60 -13.51
N GLY A 45 -2.92 -1.14 -13.39
CA GLY A 45 -3.37 -2.34 -14.11
C GLY A 45 -3.35 -3.62 -13.28
N TYR A 46 -3.20 -3.53 -11.95
CA TYR A 46 -3.27 -4.68 -11.06
C TYR A 46 -4.63 -4.81 -10.38
N ASP A 47 -5.00 -6.03 -10.00
CA ASP A 47 -6.17 -6.28 -9.19
C ASP A 47 -5.90 -5.94 -7.72
N ALA A 48 -6.81 -5.18 -7.10
CA ALA A 48 -6.72 -4.78 -5.70
C ALA A 48 -7.90 -5.33 -4.90
N VAL A 49 -7.61 -5.96 -3.76
CA VAL A 49 -8.63 -6.42 -2.79
C VAL A 49 -8.41 -5.71 -1.46
N ILE A 50 -9.44 -5.00 -0.99
CA ILE A 50 -9.41 -4.32 0.30
C ILE A 50 -9.85 -5.30 1.38
N GLU A 51 -9.04 -5.46 2.42
CA GLU A 51 -9.44 -6.14 3.65
C GLU A 51 -9.50 -5.13 4.79
N ARG A 52 -10.71 -4.76 5.22
CA ARG A 52 -10.94 -3.77 6.29
C ARG A 52 -10.87 -4.36 7.69
N ASP A 53 -11.02 -5.69 7.81
CA ASP A 53 -11.05 -6.41 9.09
C ASP A 53 -9.65 -6.72 9.65
N VAL A 54 -8.61 -6.08 9.11
CA VAL A 54 -7.21 -6.40 9.42
C VAL A 54 -6.48 -5.14 9.83
N SER A 55 -5.92 -5.16 11.03
CA SER A 55 -5.20 -4.02 11.59
C SER A 55 -3.70 -4.28 11.59
N TYR A 56 -2.93 -3.23 11.32
CA TYR A 56 -1.48 -3.34 11.28
C TYR A 56 -0.96 -3.56 12.70
N SER A 57 -0.06 -4.53 12.90
CA SER A 57 0.38 -4.91 14.25
C SER A 57 1.17 -3.85 15.01
N ARG A 58 1.49 -2.72 14.38
CA ARG A 58 2.10 -1.57 15.07
C ARG A 58 1.12 -0.43 15.32
N GLU A 59 -0.08 -0.53 14.76
CA GLU A 59 -1.19 0.41 14.89
C GLU A 59 -2.48 -0.37 15.20
N HIS A 60 -2.42 -1.28 16.18
CA HIS A 60 -3.57 -2.12 16.54
C HIS A 60 -4.81 -1.33 16.99
N TRP A 61 -4.63 -0.05 17.34
CA TRP A 61 -5.72 0.87 17.71
C TRP A 61 -6.38 1.55 16.52
N GLN A 62 -5.87 1.36 15.29
CA GLN A 62 -6.46 1.91 14.07
C GLN A 62 -6.82 0.79 13.09
N ASP A 63 -8.12 0.58 12.90
CA ASP A 63 -8.65 -0.30 11.87
C ASP A 63 -8.62 0.38 10.49
N ARG A 64 -7.39 0.59 9.98
CA ARG A 64 -7.17 1.16 8.65
C ARG A 64 -7.29 0.11 7.53
N GLY A 65 -7.27 -1.18 7.86
CA GLY A 65 -7.30 -2.25 6.85
C GLY A 65 -5.97 -2.42 6.10
N ARG A 66 -6.00 -3.24 5.05
CA ARG A 66 -4.90 -3.41 4.08
C ARG A 66 -5.43 -3.62 2.66
N VAL A 67 -4.55 -3.41 1.68
CA VAL A 67 -4.82 -3.71 0.27
C VAL A 67 -3.95 -4.88 -0.18
N LEU A 68 -4.58 -5.94 -0.70
CA LEU A 68 -3.90 -7.06 -1.33
C LEU A 68 -3.86 -6.85 -2.84
N VAL A 69 -2.65 -6.92 -3.40
CA VAL A 69 -2.41 -6.85 -4.85
C VAL A 69 -2.34 -8.26 -5.41
N LYS A 70 -3.09 -8.50 -6.48
CA LYS A 70 -3.15 -9.76 -7.23
C LYS A 70 -2.75 -9.53 -8.69
N ASN A 71 -2.31 -10.58 -9.37
CA ASN A 71 -1.89 -10.55 -10.78
C ASN A 71 -0.68 -9.64 -11.04
N ALA A 72 0.28 -9.63 -10.13
CA ALA A 72 1.57 -8.95 -10.26
C ALA A 72 2.62 -9.78 -11.02
N GLU A 73 2.19 -10.78 -11.80
CA GLU A 73 3.08 -11.68 -12.56
C GLU A 73 3.96 -10.93 -13.59
N ASP A 74 3.66 -9.65 -13.88
CA ASP A 74 4.43 -8.81 -14.82
C ASP A 74 5.01 -7.52 -14.19
N ALA A 75 5.08 -7.40 -12.85
CA ALA A 75 5.59 -6.20 -12.17
C ALA A 75 7.13 -6.05 -12.17
N ALA A 76 7.82 -6.71 -13.10
CA ALA A 76 9.24 -6.46 -13.36
C ALA A 76 9.40 -5.12 -14.08
N ILE A 77 9.37 -4.02 -13.31
CA ILE A 77 10.07 -2.77 -13.61
C ILE A 77 9.88 -2.30 -15.07
N HIS A 78 8.79 -1.58 -15.36
CA HIS A 78 8.69 -0.76 -16.59
C HIS A 78 9.60 0.49 -16.56
N THR A 79 10.65 0.51 -15.73
CA THR A 79 11.65 1.60 -15.69
C THR A 79 12.73 1.46 -16.78
N LEU A 80 12.55 0.59 -17.79
CA LEU A 80 13.47 0.49 -18.93
C LEU A 80 12.79 0.85 -20.26
N ASN A 81 12.29 2.08 -20.39
CA ASN A 81 12.38 2.90 -21.62
C ASN A 81 11.48 4.14 -21.52
N ARG A 82 12.07 5.28 -21.16
CA ARG A 82 11.70 6.56 -21.76
C ARG A 82 12.88 7.51 -21.76
#